data_AF-X1QGA4-F1
#
_entry.id   AF-X1QGA4-F1
#
_cell.length_a   1.000
_cell.length_b   1.000
_cell.length_c   1.000
_cell.angle_alpha   90.00
_cell.angle_beta   90.00
_cell.angle_gamma   90.00
#
_symmetry.space_group_name_H-M   'P 1'
#
loop_
_entity.id
_entity.type
_entity.pdbx_description
1 polymer ?
#
loop_
_entity_poly.entity_id
_entity_poly.type
_entity_poly.pdbx_seq_one_letter_code
_entity_poly.pdbx_strand_id
1 'polypeptide(L)'
;MTDKEKILAGRKAVDAYRTAHTKLYEKGWHKGIPEEHTPLLNIMLGAFKGLGFNTIQEFFGASDLLNIQECGYKDREDFEAKASETDREALELKWR
;
A
#
# COMPACT_ATOMS: atom_id res chain seq x y z
N MET A 1 -13.78 -2.31 13.80
CA MET A 1 -12.66 -1.64 13.12
C MET A 1 -13.25 -0.65 12.12
N THR A 2 -12.93 0.62 12.24
CA THR A 2 -13.30 1.67 11.28
C THR A 2 -12.58 1.46 9.95
N ASP A 3 -13.04 2.08 8.87
CA ASP A 3 -12.38 1.94 7.57
C ASP A 3 -10.96 2.51 7.59
N LYS A 4 -10.72 3.59 8.32
CA LYS A 4 -9.37 4.11 8.57
C LYS A 4 -8.47 3.07 9.24
N GLU A 5 -8.95 2.41 10.30
CA GLU A 5 -8.16 1.37 10.99
C GLU A 5 -7.85 0.18 10.07
N LYS A 6 -8.80 -0.24 9.22
CA LYS A 6 -8.57 -1.31 8.24
C LYS A 6 -7.49 -0.91 7.23
N ILE A 7 -7.55 0.31 6.70
CA ILE A 7 -6.57 0.84 5.74
C ILE A 7 -5.18 0.90 6.40
N LEU A 8 -5.08 1.41 7.64
CA LEU A 8 -3.80 1.47 8.36
C LEU A 8 -3.23 0.08 8.65
N ALA A 9 -4.07 -0.91 8.96
CA ALA A 9 -3.64 -2.30 9.10
C ALA A 9 -3.14 -2.89 7.77
N GLY A 10 -3.82 -2.59 6.67
CA GLY A 10 -3.39 -3.00 5.32
C GLY A 10 -2.06 -2.37 4.92
N ARG A 11 -1.82 -1.09 5.24
CA ARG A 11 -0.50 -0.44 5.03
C ARG A 11 0.62 -1.19 5.73
N LYS A 12 0.41 -1.62 6.98
CA LYS A 12 1.39 -2.46 7.71
C LYS A 12 1.65 -3.81 7.02
N ALA A 13 0.64 -4.40 6.39
CA ALA A 13 0.82 -5.63 5.63
C ALA A 13 1.67 -5.41 4.36
N VAL A 14 1.49 -4.27 3.68
CA VAL A 14 2.36 -3.86 2.57
C VAL A 14 3.80 -3.64 3.04
N ASP A 15 4.02 -2.95 4.16
CA ASP A 15 5.36 -2.72 4.71
C ASP A 15 6.05 -4.03 5.09
N ALA A 16 5.31 -4.97 5.68
CA ALA A 16 5.82 -6.31 5.99
C ALA A 16 6.19 -7.08 4.72
N TYR A 17 5.34 -7.02 3.68
CA TYR A 17 5.64 -7.59 2.37
C TYR A 17 6.91 -7.00 1.76
N ARG A 18 7.02 -5.66 1.71
CA ARG A 18 8.21 -4.96 1.18
C ARG A 18 9.47 -5.37 1.93
N THR A 19 9.41 -5.40 3.26
CA THR A 19 10.55 -5.82 4.10
C THR A 19 10.97 -7.25 3.80
N ALA A 20 10.02 -8.18 3.73
CA ALA A 20 10.31 -9.58 3.41
C ALA A 20 10.84 -9.74 1.98
N HIS A 21 10.25 -9.02 1.03
CA HIS A 21 10.67 -9.00 -0.36
C HIS A 21 12.10 -8.50 -0.50
N THR A 22 12.45 -7.37 0.13
CA THR A 22 13.84 -6.86 0.14
C THR A 22 14.83 -7.88 0.72
N LYS A 23 14.45 -8.59 1.78
CA LYS A 23 15.29 -9.63 2.39
C LYS A 23 15.58 -10.81 1.46
N LEU A 24 14.68 -11.14 0.53
CA LEU A 24 14.94 -12.18 -0.49
C LEU A 24 16.17 -11.84 -1.34
N TYR A 25 16.40 -10.55 -1.60
CA TYR A 25 17.50 -10.08 -2.45
C TYR A 25 18.74 -9.65 -1.66
N GLU A 26 18.70 -9.65 -0.33
CA GLU A 26 19.79 -9.17 0.54
C GLU A 26 21.10 -9.95 0.33
N LYS A 27 21.02 -11.24 -0.01
CA LYS A 27 22.18 -12.10 -0.28
C LYS A 27 22.55 -12.19 -1.77
N GLY A 28 21.95 -11.32 -2.60
CA GLY A 28 22.05 -11.40 -4.05
C GLY A 28 21.05 -12.38 -4.66
N TRP A 29 20.95 -12.34 -5.99
CA TRP A 29 19.98 -13.15 -6.73
C TRP A 29 20.30 -14.65 -6.68
N HIS A 30 19.27 -15.48 -6.52
CA HIS A 30 19.33 -16.93 -6.73
C HIS A 30 18.06 -17.45 -7.41
N LYS A 31 18.16 -18.65 -8.01
CA LYS A 31 17.12 -19.24 -8.85
C LYS A 31 15.79 -19.48 -8.13
N GLY A 32 15.80 -19.66 -6.81
CA GLY A 32 14.59 -19.92 -5.99
C GLY A 32 13.78 -18.68 -5.60
N ILE A 33 14.30 -17.47 -5.86
CA ILE A 33 13.61 -16.22 -5.49
C ILE A 33 12.19 -16.11 -6.08
N PRO A 34 11.92 -16.45 -7.36
CA PRO A 34 10.56 -16.39 -7.90
C PRO A 34 9.56 -17.24 -7.11
N GLU A 35 9.96 -18.45 -6.71
CA GLU A 35 9.13 -19.36 -5.92
C GLU A 35 8.96 -18.89 -4.48
N GLU A 36 9.98 -18.24 -3.91
CA GLU A 36 9.95 -17.66 -2.55
C GLU A 36 9.15 -16.35 -2.48
N HIS A 37 9.02 -15.65 -3.61
CA HIS A 37 8.22 -14.43 -3.73
C HIS A 37 6.71 -14.68 -3.60
N THR A 38 6.18 -15.71 -4.27
CA THR A 38 4.73 -15.99 -4.31
C THR A 38 4.09 -16.14 -2.92
N PRO A 39 4.68 -16.89 -1.96
CA PRO A 39 4.18 -16.94 -0.59
C PRO A 39 4.07 -15.58 0.09
N LEU A 40 5.03 -14.68 -0.11
CA LEU A 40 5.01 -13.34 0.49
C LEU A 40 3.82 -12.53 -0.03
N LEU A 41 3.59 -12.57 -1.35
CA LEU A 41 2.44 -11.91 -1.96
C LEU A 41 1.12 -12.48 -1.41
N ASN A 42 1.01 -13.80 -1.30
CA ASN A 42 -0.19 -14.46 -0.78
C ASN A 42 -0.49 -14.10 0.68
N ILE A 43 0.53 -13.91 1.52
CA ILE A 43 0.36 -13.44 2.91
C ILE A 43 -0.26 -12.04 2.92
N MET A 44 0.25 -11.11 2.10
CA MET A 44 -0.30 -9.76 1.99
C MET A 44 -1.75 -9.78 1.49
N LEU A 45 -2.05 -10.58 0.46
CA LEU A 45 -3.40 -10.74 -0.08
C LEU A 45 -4.37 -11.35 0.95
N GLY A 46 -3.90 -12.32 1.73
CA GLY A 46 -4.66 -12.90 2.83
C GLY A 46 -5.01 -11.86 3.90
N ALA A 47 -4.07 -10.97 4.23
CA ALA A 47 -4.30 -9.86 5.15
C ALA A 47 -5.34 -8.88 4.60
N PHE A 48 -5.25 -8.49 3.31
CA PHE A 48 -6.24 -7.62 2.67
C PHE A 48 -7.65 -8.22 2.73
N LYS A 49 -7.79 -9.50 2.39
CA LYS A 49 -9.07 -10.21 2.46
C LYS A 49 -9.61 -10.25 3.89
N GLY A 50 -8.76 -10.50 4.89
CA GLY A 50 -9.14 -10.46 6.31
C GLY A 50 -9.60 -9.08 6.78
N LEU A 51 -9.16 -8.02 6.12
CA LEU A 51 -9.57 -6.64 6.37
C LEU A 51 -10.82 -6.22 5.56
N GLY A 52 -11.32 -7.10 4.68
CA GLY A 52 -12.50 -6.86 3.85
C GLY A 52 -12.21 -6.28 2.47
N PHE A 53 -10.95 -6.16 2.05
CA PHE A 53 -10.58 -5.77 0.68
C PHE A 53 -10.51 -7.01 -0.20
N ASN A 54 -11.31 -7.03 -1.26
CA ASN A 54 -11.43 -8.18 -2.17
C ASN A 54 -10.39 -8.15 -3.30
N THR A 55 -9.85 -6.97 -3.59
CA THR A 55 -8.80 -6.77 -4.61
C THR A 55 -7.69 -5.86 -4.11
N ILE A 56 -6.51 -5.97 -4.73
CA ILE A 56 -5.38 -5.06 -4.49
C ILE A 56 -5.80 -3.62 -4.81
N GLN A 57 -6.50 -3.44 -5.93
CA GLN A 57 -6.96 -2.13 -6.43
C GLN A 57 -7.92 -1.46 -5.45
N GLU A 58 -8.83 -2.22 -4.84
CA GLU A 58 -9.75 -1.73 -3.81
C GLU A 58 -8.99 -1.20 -2.60
N PHE A 59 -7.99 -1.94 -2.11
CA PHE A 59 -7.15 -1.51 -1.00
C PHE A 59 -6.35 -0.23 -1.35
N PHE A 60 -5.63 -0.23 -2.48
CA PHE A 60 -4.81 0.93 -2.86
C PHE A 60 -5.66 2.17 -3.15
N GLY A 61 -6.83 2.02 -3.78
CA GLY A 61 -7.76 3.13 -3.99
C GLY A 61 -8.28 3.72 -2.67
N ALA A 62 -8.66 2.87 -1.71
CA ALA A 62 -9.08 3.33 -0.39
C ALA A 62 -7.94 4.02 0.38
N SER A 63 -6.72 3.48 0.28
CA SER A 63 -5.56 4.04 0.95
C SER A 63 -5.08 5.35 0.32
N ASP A 64 -5.17 5.50 -1.01
CA ASP A 64 -4.86 6.74 -1.71
C ASP A 64 -5.87 7.83 -1.37
N LEU A 65 -7.16 7.49 -1.33
CA LEU A 65 -8.18 8.44 -0.87
C LEU A 65 -7.91 8.89 0.58
N LEU A 66 -7.53 7.96 1.46
CA LEU A 66 -7.14 8.33 2.83
C LEU A 66 -5.90 9.23 2.85
N ASN A 67 -4.88 8.97 2.01
CA ASN A 67 -3.70 9.85 1.93
C ASN A 67 -4.09 11.26 1.48
N ILE A 68 -4.96 11.38 0.47
CA ILE A 68 -5.48 12.65 -0.02
C ILE A 68 -6.20 13.42 1.11
N GLN A 69 -7.03 12.71 1.88
CA GLN A 69 -7.72 13.27 3.04
C GLN A 69 -6.75 13.70 4.15
N GLU A 70 -5.69 12.93 4.39
CA GLU A 70 -4.63 13.28 5.35
C GLU A 70 -3.80 14.50 4.89
N CYS A 71 -3.74 14.78 3.59
CA CYS A 71 -3.17 16.02 3.03
C CYS A 71 -4.14 17.23 3.13
N GLY A 72 -5.34 17.06 3.70
CA GLY A 72 -6.30 18.15 3.92
C GLY A 72 -7.30 18.37 2.77
N TYR A 73 -7.30 17.48 1.78
CA TYR A 73 -8.24 17.55 0.65
C TYR A 73 -9.49 16.72 0.92
N LYS A 74 -10.61 17.12 0.35
CA LYS A 74 -11.88 16.41 0.57
C LYS A 74 -11.92 15.05 -0.13
N ASP A 75 -11.49 15.05 -1.39
CA ASP A 75 -11.57 13.92 -2.31
C ASP A 75 -10.54 14.08 -3.45
N ARG A 76 -10.57 13.14 -4.39
CA ARG A 76 -9.64 13.11 -5.53
C ARG A 76 -9.81 14.31 -6.46
N GLU A 77 -11.04 14.77 -6.68
CA GLU A 77 -11.32 15.92 -7.56
C GLU A 77 -10.80 17.21 -6.93
N ASP A 78 -11.04 17.40 -5.63
CA ASP A 78 -10.52 18.52 -4.85
C ASP A 78 -8.97 18.55 -4.86
N PHE A 79 -8.34 17.38 -4.72
CA PHE A 79 -6.89 17.23 -4.85
C PHE A 79 -6.40 17.60 -6.25
N GLU A 80 -6.98 17.04 -7.32
CA GLU A 80 -6.50 17.31 -8.68
C GLU A 80 -6.64 18.79 -9.07
N ALA A 81 -7.70 19.45 -8.59
CA ALA A 81 -7.97 20.86 -8.85
C ALA A 81 -7.04 21.82 -8.08
N LYS A 82 -6.62 21.46 -6.86
CA LYS A 82 -5.97 22.40 -5.93
C LYS A 82 -4.57 22.00 -5.46
N ALA A 83 -4.18 20.74 -5.64
CA ALA A 83 -2.90 20.24 -5.15
C ALA A 83 -1.73 20.98 -5.78
N SER A 84 -0.81 21.40 -4.92
CA SER A 84 0.51 21.88 -5.33
C SER A 84 1.38 20.70 -5.79
N GLU A 85 2.53 21.00 -6.39
CA GLU A 85 3.54 19.99 -6.71
C GLU A 85 4.03 19.28 -5.44
N THR A 86 4.24 20.03 -4.35
CA THR A 86 4.62 19.47 -3.04
C THR A 86 3.59 18.48 -2.50
N ASP A 87 2.30 18.72 -2.70
CA ASP A 87 1.24 17.78 -2.26
C ASP A 87 1.25 16.48 -3.07
N ARG A 88 1.56 16.58 -4.38
CA ARG A 88 1.71 15.41 -5.26
C ARG A 88 2.94 14.58 -4.88
N GLU A 89 4.06 15.23 -4.61
CA GLU A 89 5.28 14.58 -4.11
C GLU A 89 5.03 13.92 -2.75
N ALA A 90 4.34 14.61 -1.83
CA ALA A 90 4.00 14.08 -0.52
C ALA A 90 3.12 12.83 -0.62
N LEU A 91 2.17 12.80 -1.56
CA LEU A 91 1.34 11.63 -1.84
C LEU A 91 2.15 10.47 -2.44
N GLU A 92 3.05 10.74 -3.39
CA GLU A 92 3.92 9.72 -4.00
C GLU A 92 4.84 9.06 -2.95
N LEU A 93 5.39 9.86 -2.03
CA LEU A 93 6.25 9.38 -0.95
C LEU A 93 5.54 8.45 0.05
N LYS A 94 4.20 8.42 0.10
CA LYS A 94 3.45 7.47 0.95
C LYS A 94 3.60 6.03 0.50
N TRP A 95 3.97 5.81 -0.77
CA TRP A 95 4.06 4.49 -1.37
C TRP A 95 5.37 4.21 -2.10
N ARG A 96 6.34 5.10 -2.07
CA ARG A 96 7.75 4.69 -2.29
C ARG A 96 8.21 3.75 -1.19
#